data_AF-A0A8H7X725-F1
#
_entry.id   AF-A0A8H7X725-F1
#
_cell.length_a   1.000
_cell.length_b   1.000
_cell.length_c   1.000
_cell.angle_alpha   90.00
_cell.angle_beta   90.00
_cell.angle_gamma   90.00
#
_symmetry.space_group_name_H-M   'P 1'
#
loop_
_entity.id
_entity.type
_entity.pdbx_description
1 polymer ?
#
loop_
_entity_poly.entity_id
_entity_poly.type
_entity_poly.pdbx_seq_one_letter_code
_entity_poly.pdbx_strand_id
1 'polypeptide(L)'
;MSQMQESQDGVSKPTFVALSSHLPHSIALFRRLQFMNMKGGKTANSHVLTLFESPSIFTVACLDFSRGTETELWIYSSMEKLPGSEIEAGCQKQVLEVLKRARDIEEPFVAANGPRVTPGIVLIGSLHEKTLKFLEGQKRVKEATGPHFKFIFESGDLPPEVVLRSEDFVYGEIRKSDIPLVLSRTEIPRKE
;
A
#
# COMPACT_ATOMS: atom_id res chain seq x y z
N MET A 1 26.27 0.10 1.75
CA MET A 1 24.87 -0.12 1.34
C MET A 1 24.18 -0.88 2.46
N SER A 2 22.95 -0.52 2.84
CA SER A 2 22.16 -1.30 3.80
C SER A 2 21.89 -2.70 3.23
N GLN A 3 22.07 -3.75 4.04
CA GLN A 3 21.78 -5.12 3.64
C GLN A 3 20.28 -5.38 3.78
N MET A 4 19.64 -5.87 2.72
CA MET A 4 18.23 -6.26 2.77
C MET A 4 18.06 -7.47 3.68
N GLN A 5 17.12 -7.36 4.61
CA GLN A 5 16.61 -8.46 5.39
C GLN A 5 15.30 -8.94 4.76
N GLU A 6 15.19 -10.24 4.52
CA GLU A 6 14.00 -10.88 3.99
C GLU A 6 13.51 -11.93 4.98
N SER A 7 12.20 -11.98 5.23
CA SER A 7 11.58 -12.94 6.13
C SER A 7 10.23 -13.40 5.58
N GLN A 8 10.01 -14.71 5.59
CA GLN A 8 8.70 -15.33 5.33
C GLN A 8 8.01 -15.80 6.62
N ASP A 9 8.76 -15.85 7.73
CA ASP A 9 8.29 -16.40 9.00
C ASP A 9 7.61 -15.38 9.90
N GLY A 10 7.83 -14.09 9.65
CA GLY A 10 7.19 -13.01 10.39
C GLY A 10 8.00 -11.71 10.34
N VAL A 11 7.56 -10.73 11.12
CA VAL A 11 8.11 -9.38 11.11
C VAL A 11 8.95 -9.17 12.37
N SER A 12 10.17 -8.65 12.20
CA SER A 12 11.07 -8.41 13.33
C SER A 12 10.54 -7.30 14.25
N LYS A 13 10.82 -7.42 15.55
CA LYS A 13 10.43 -6.39 16.54
C LYS A 13 10.92 -4.98 16.16
N PRO A 14 12.16 -4.78 15.68
CA PRO A 14 12.62 -3.46 15.21
C PRO A 14 11.78 -2.90 14.06
N THR A 15 11.37 -3.75 13.12
CA THR A 15 10.51 -3.35 11.99
C THR A 15 9.15 -2.83 12.50
N PHE A 16 8.53 -3.54 13.44
CA PHE A 16 7.27 -3.08 14.03
C PHE A 16 7.43 -1.76 14.80
N VAL A 17 8.51 -1.60 15.58
CA VAL A 17 8.78 -0.37 16.32
C VAL A 17 8.94 0.81 15.37
N ALA A 18 9.73 0.67 14.30
CA ALA A 18 9.94 1.70 13.30
C ALA A 18 8.64 2.07 12.57
N LEU A 19 7.81 1.09 12.21
CA LEU A 19 6.52 1.39 11.59
C LEU A 19 5.56 2.06 12.58
N SER A 20 5.51 1.63 13.84
CA SER A 20 4.63 2.24 14.85
C SER A 20 4.96 3.71 15.13
N SER A 21 6.25 4.08 15.16
CA SER A 21 6.65 5.47 15.37
C SER A 21 6.38 6.37 14.16
N HIS A 22 6.03 5.77 13.02
CA HIS A 22 5.64 6.47 11.79
C HIS A 22 4.13 6.46 11.53
N LEU A 23 3.32 5.97 12.47
CA LEU A 23 1.88 6.17 12.39
C LEU A 23 1.54 7.68 12.39
N PRO A 24 0.51 8.10 11.65
CA PRO A 24 -0.37 7.25 10.83
C PRO A 24 0.13 6.97 9.40
N HIS A 25 1.24 7.54 8.94
CA HIS A 25 1.72 7.37 7.55
C HIS A 25 1.93 5.91 7.17
N SER A 26 2.51 5.12 8.08
CA SER A 26 2.80 3.70 7.89
C SER A 26 1.58 2.78 8.03
N ILE A 27 0.37 3.30 8.31
CA ILE A 27 -0.77 2.50 8.78
C ILE A 27 -1.14 1.35 7.84
N ALA A 28 -1.07 1.55 6.53
CA ALA A 28 -1.44 0.53 5.55
C ALA A 28 -0.54 -0.70 5.66
N LEU A 29 0.78 -0.50 5.65
CA LEU A 29 1.73 -1.59 5.81
C LEU A 29 1.72 -2.14 7.24
N PHE A 30 1.64 -1.27 8.25
CA PHE A 30 1.62 -1.68 9.65
C PHE A 30 0.47 -2.65 9.94
N ARG A 31 -0.74 -2.34 9.48
CA ARG A 31 -1.91 -3.23 9.62
C ARG A 31 -1.74 -4.51 8.83
N ARG A 32 -1.22 -4.45 7.59
CA ARG A 32 -0.93 -5.65 6.78
C ARG A 32 -0.02 -6.62 7.54
N LEU A 33 1.05 -6.10 8.14
CA LEU A 33 2.00 -6.89 8.92
C LEU A 33 1.41 -7.41 10.23
N GLN A 34 0.54 -6.67 10.90
CA GLN A 34 -0.22 -7.19 12.05
C GLN A 34 -1.10 -8.38 11.64
N PHE A 35 -1.81 -8.27 10.52
CA PHE A 35 -2.66 -9.34 10.01
C PHE A 35 -1.86 -10.59 9.61
N MET A 36 -0.63 -10.45 9.13
CA MET A 36 0.23 -11.60 8.78
C MET A 36 0.49 -12.54 9.98
N ASN A 37 0.45 -12.03 11.20
CA ASN A 37 0.61 -12.84 12.42
C ASN A 37 -0.68 -13.57 12.83
N MET A 38 -1.82 -13.31 12.16
CA MET A 38 -3.08 -13.99 12.41
C MET A 38 -3.23 -15.24 11.53
N LYS A 39 -4.03 -16.20 11.98
CA LYS A 39 -4.32 -17.42 11.21
C LYS A 39 -4.89 -17.06 9.83
N GLY A 40 -4.22 -17.53 8.77
CA GLY A 40 -4.59 -17.24 7.38
C GLY A 40 -4.16 -15.87 6.86
N GLY A 41 -3.42 -15.08 7.65
CA GLY A 41 -2.94 -13.75 7.27
C GLY A 41 -1.67 -13.74 6.42
N LYS A 42 -0.90 -14.83 6.42
CA LYS A 42 0.27 -15.04 5.55
C LYS A 42 0.13 -16.30 4.70
N THR A 43 0.93 -16.39 3.66
CA THR A 43 1.09 -17.58 2.80
C THR A 43 2.55 -18.01 2.81
N ALA A 44 2.86 -19.17 2.23
CA ALA A 44 4.25 -19.59 1.99
C ALA A 44 5.00 -18.68 0.99
N ASN A 45 4.26 -17.86 0.23
CA ASN A 45 4.80 -16.92 -0.75
C ASN A 45 4.81 -15.47 -0.24
N SER A 46 4.53 -15.25 1.05
CA SER A 46 4.62 -13.92 1.65
C SER A 46 6.07 -13.60 1.99
N HIS A 47 6.57 -12.47 1.53
CA HIS A 47 7.91 -11.95 1.82
C HIS A 47 7.81 -10.59 2.51
N VAL A 48 8.46 -10.44 3.65
CA VAL A 48 8.68 -9.15 4.31
C VAL A 48 10.10 -8.72 3.97
N LEU A 49 10.22 -7.60 3.26
CA LEU A 49 11.48 -7.01 2.83
C LEU A 49 11.77 -5.77 3.68
N THR A 50 12.93 -5.73 4.31
CA THR A 50 13.30 -4.68 5.25
C THR A 50 14.70 -4.17 4.92
N LEU A 51 14.83 -2.85 4.77
CA LEU A 51 16.09 -2.14 4.56
C LEU A 51 16.23 -1.06 5.62
N PHE A 52 17.27 -1.14 6.45
CA PHE A 52 17.61 -0.14 7.45
C PHE A 52 19.02 0.37 7.21
N GLU A 53 19.16 1.64 6.86
CA GLU A 53 20.45 2.33 6.84
C GLU A 53 20.67 3.07 8.16
N SER A 54 19.61 3.69 8.68
CA SER A 54 19.57 4.33 9.99
C SER A 54 18.13 4.33 10.53
N PRO A 55 17.89 4.75 11.79
CA PRO A 55 16.53 4.92 12.30
C PRO A 55 15.66 5.89 11.47
N SER A 56 16.28 6.80 10.72
CA SER A 56 15.59 7.79 9.88
C SER A 56 15.54 7.40 8.40
N ILE A 57 16.36 6.43 7.96
CA ILE A 57 16.44 5.99 6.56
C ILE A 57 16.15 4.49 6.48
N PHE A 58 14.88 4.17 6.24
CA PHE A 58 14.44 2.79 6.12
C PHE A 58 13.25 2.66 5.18
N THR A 59 13.12 1.46 4.61
CA THR A 59 12.01 1.05 3.75
C THR A 59 11.62 -0.37 4.12
N VAL A 60 10.32 -0.59 4.28
CA VAL A 60 9.74 -1.90 4.57
C VAL A 60 8.70 -2.20 3.52
N ALA A 61 8.63 -3.46 3.09
CA ALA A 61 7.61 -3.91 2.18
C ALA A 61 7.10 -5.31 2.53
N CYS A 62 5.85 -5.58 2.15
CA CYS A 62 5.23 -6.90 2.18
C CYS A 62 4.84 -7.26 0.75
N LEU A 63 5.42 -8.33 0.23
CA LEU A 63 5.16 -8.86 -1.11
C LEU A 63 4.49 -10.23 -1.01
N ASP A 64 3.44 -10.48 -1.77
CA ASP A 64 2.84 -11.82 -1.89
C ASP A 64 2.13 -11.96 -3.25
N PHE A 65 2.74 -12.68 -4.19
CA PHE A 65 2.17 -12.94 -5.51
C PHE A 65 1.05 -13.98 -5.52
N SER A 66 0.82 -14.68 -4.41
CA SER A 66 -0.26 -15.67 -4.29
C SER A 66 -1.58 -15.08 -3.81
N ARG A 67 -1.58 -13.81 -3.38
CA ARG A 67 -2.78 -13.08 -2.99
C ARG A 67 -3.36 -12.37 -4.22
N GLY A 68 -4.68 -12.23 -4.23
CA GLY A 68 -5.49 -11.90 -5.42
C GLY A 68 -5.00 -10.73 -6.26
N THR A 69 -5.50 -10.66 -7.49
CA THR A 69 -5.03 -9.85 -8.61
C THR A 69 -5.07 -8.33 -8.43
N GLU A 70 -5.49 -7.82 -7.29
CA GLU A 70 -5.67 -6.38 -7.05
C GLU A 70 -4.47 -5.75 -6.34
N THR A 71 -3.74 -6.50 -5.50
CA THR A 71 -2.60 -5.97 -4.75
C THR A 71 -1.64 -7.08 -4.35
N GLU A 72 -0.38 -6.89 -4.71
CA GLU A 72 0.69 -7.84 -4.47
C GLU A 72 1.76 -7.26 -3.55
N LEU A 73 1.94 -5.93 -3.55
CA LEU A 73 2.94 -5.21 -2.78
C LEU A 73 2.32 -4.11 -1.91
N TRP A 74 2.71 -4.09 -0.64
CA TRP A 74 2.56 -2.96 0.26
C TRP A 74 3.95 -2.46 0.61
N ILE A 75 4.22 -1.17 0.43
CA ILE A 75 5.51 -0.57 0.72
C ILE A 75 5.33 0.67 1.58
N TYR A 76 6.27 0.89 2.49
CA TYR A 76 6.37 2.09 3.29
C TYR A 76 7.83 2.54 3.32
N SER A 77 8.07 3.82 3.13
CA SER A 77 9.40 4.41 3.25
C SER A 77 9.42 5.58 4.23
N SER A 78 10.49 5.73 5.01
CA SER A 78 10.56 6.77 6.05
C SER A 78 10.48 8.20 5.50
N MET A 79 10.81 8.42 4.22
CA MET A 79 10.65 9.70 3.51
C MET A 79 9.19 10.18 3.40
N GLU A 80 8.22 9.29 3.61
CA GLU A 80 6.79 9.64 3.63
C GLU A 80 6.47 10.58 4.79
N LYS A 81 7.06 10.31 5.96
CA LYS A 81 6.88 11.12 7.17
C LYS A 81 7.99 12.15 7.36
N LEU A 82 9.25 11.75 7.15
CA LEU A 82 10.40 12.57 7.50
C LEU A 82 10.82 13.44 6.31
N PRO A 83 11.00 14.76 6.50
CA PRO A 83 11.57 15.63 5.47
C PRO A 83 13.11 15.51 5.45
N GLY A 84 13.72 15.82 4.30
CA GLY A 84 15.17 15.92 4.16
C GLY A 84 15.69 15.24 2.91
N SER A 85 16.54 15.93 2.15
CA SER A 85 17.08 15.44 0.87
C SER A 85 17.94 14.19 1.02
N GLU A 86 18.72 14.08 2.10
CA GLU A 86 19.52 12.89 2.39
C GLU A 86 18.63 11.67 2.69
N ILE A 87 17.61 11.85 3.54
CA ILE A 87 16.63 10.80 3.87
C ILE A 87 15.91 10.35 2.60
N GLU A 88 15.45 11.31 1.79
CA GLU A 88 14.76 11.02 0.54
C GLU A 88 15.66 10.25 -0.43
N ALA A 89 16.91 10.68 -0.63
CA ALA A 89 17.84 9.99 -1.52
C ALA A 89 18.17 8.56 -1.05
N GLY A 90 18.34 8.34 0.26
CA GLY A 90 18.54 7.00 0.83
C GLY A 90 17.31 6.11 0.65
N CYS A 91 16.13 6.64 0.96
CA CYS A 91 14.85 5.96 0.79
C CYS A 91 14.56 5.59 -0.67
N GLN A 92 14.79 6.49 -1.61
CA GLN A 92 14.61 6.25 -3.04
C GLN A 92 15.47 5.08 -3.55
N LYS A 93 16.73 4.98 -3.11
CA LYS A 93 17.60 3.84 -3.41
C LYS A 93 17.01 2.53 -2.85
N GLN A 94 16.53 2.56 -1.60
CA GLN A 94 15.92 1.38 -0.98
C GLN A 94 14.62 0.94 -1.68
N VAL A 95 13.78 1.88 -2.13
CA VAL A 95 12.57 1.59 -2.92
C VAL A 95 12.94 0.86 -4.21
N LEU A 96 13.98 1.31 -4.92
CA LEU A 96 14.45 0.61 -6.13
C LEU A 96 14.96 -0.80 -5.84
N GLU A 97 15.64 -1.00 -4.70
CA GLU A 97 16.14 -2.31 -4.30
C GLU A 97 14.99 -3.27 -3.94
N VAL A 98 13.92 -2.77 -3.29
CA VAL A 98 12.69 -3.55 -3.07
C VAL A 98 12.07 -4.00 -4.40
N LEU A 99 11.93 -3.10 -5.38
CA LEU A 99 11.38 -3.44 -6.69
C LEU A 99 12.26 -4.41 -7.47
N LYS A 100 13.59 -4.29 -7.34
CA LYS A 100 14.54 -5.26 -7.89
C LYS A 100 14.33 -6.63 -7.25
N ARG A 101 14.24 -6.71 -5.92
CA ARG A 101 14.01 -7.98 -5.23
C ARG A 101 12.66 -8.60 -5.57
N ALA A 102 11.60 -7.81 -5.74
CA ALA A 102 10.29 -8.31 -6.17
C ALA A 102 10.36 -9.04 -7.52
N ARG A 103 11.16 -8.51 -8.46
CA ARG A 103 11.45 -9.18 -9.74
C ARG A 103 12.20 -10.49 -9.56
N ASP A 104 13.20 -10.51 -8.67
CA ASP A 104 14.00 -11.72 -8.40
C ASP A 104 13.18 -12.81 -7.69
N ILE A 105 12.08 -12.45 -7.01
CA ILE A 105 11.13 -13.38 -6.39
C ILE A 105 10.12 -13.93 -7.41
N GLU A 106 9.84 -13.19 -8.48
CA GLU A 106 8.83 -13.59 -9.48
C GLU A 106 9.21 -14.89 -10.20
N GLU A 107 10.46 -15.02 -10.65
CA GLU A 107 10.92 -16.20 -11.39
C GLU A 107 10.72 -17.52 -10.61
N PRO A 108 11.23 -17.68 -9.36
CA PRO A 108 11.00 -18.90 -8.59
C PRO A 108 9.52 -19.09 -8.24
N PHE A 109 8.77 -18.02 -8.02
CA PHE A 109 7.33 -18.10 -7.78
C PHE A 109 6.60 -18.69 -9.00
N VAL A 110 6.89 -18.20 -10.22
CA VAL A 110 6.27 -18.68 -11.46
C VAL A 110 6.66 -20.12 -11.76
N ALA A 111 7.92 -20.49 -11.52
CA ALA A 111 8.38 -21.87 -11.70
C ALA A 111 7.62 -22.86 -10.80
N ALA A 112 7.27 -22.45 -9.57
CA ALA A 112 6.58 -23.30 -8.61
C ALA A 112 5.03 -23.26 -8.71
N ASN A 113 4.45 -22.12 -9.11
CA ASN A 113 3.00 -21.89 -9.01
C ASN A 113 2.32 -21.66 -10.38
N GLY A 114 3.08 -21.57 -11.47
CA GLY A 114 2.58 -21.22 -12.80
C GLY A 114 2.57 -19.71 -13.06
N PRO A 115 2.11 -19.30 -14.26
CA PRO A 115 2.18 -17.90 -14.69
C PRO A 115 1.28 -16.99 -13.83
N ARG A 116 1.79 -15.78 -13.56
CA ARG A 116 1.02 -14.70 -12.94
C ARG A 116 0.04 -14.08 -13.95
N VAL A 117 -1.04 -13.47 -13.45
CA VAL A 117 -2.00 -12.71 -14.27
C VAL A 117 -1.35 -11.45 -14.87
N THR A 118 -0.39 -10.87 -14.16
CA THR A 118 0.34 -9.65 -14.56
C THR A 118 1.86 -9.88 -14.59
N PRO A 119 2.39 -10.68 -15.54
CA PRO A 119 3.82 -10.98 -15.60
C PRO A 119 4.68 -9.72 -15.74
N GLY A 120 5.75 -9.62 -14.95
CA GLY A 120 6.68 -8.49 -14.96
C GLY A 120 6.11 -7.17 -14.44
N ILE A 121 4.86 -7.17 -13.97
CA ILE A 121 4.20 -6.01 -13.36
C ILE A 121 3.99 -6.34 -11.87
N VAL A 122 4.20 -5.38 -10.98
CA VAL A 122 3.90 -5.53 -9.55
C VAL A 122 2.82 -4.53 -9.18
N LEU A 123 1.71 -5.02 -8.62
CA LEU A 123 0.58 -4.19 -8.23
C LEU A 123 0.74 -3.69 -6.80
N ILE A 124 0.87 -2.38 -6.63
CA ILE A 124 1.12 -1.74 -5.33
C ILE A 124 -0.17 -1.11 -4.80
N GLY A 125 -0.69 -1.63 -3.68
CA GLY A 125 -2.02 -1.24 -3.19
C GLY A 125 -2.04 0.01 -2.32
N SER A 126 -0.88 0.49 -1.85
CA SER A 126 -0.78 1.80 -1.21
C SER A 126 0.60 2.37 -1.46
N LEU A 127 0.63 3.50 -2.17
CA LEU A 127 1.85 4.22 -2.50
C LEU A 127 1.68 5.69 -2.14
N HIS A 128 2.60 6.22 -1.35
CA HIS A 128 2.60 7.63 -1.00
C HIS A 128 3.02 8.50 -2.20
N GLU A 129 2.47 9.71 -2.30
CA GLU A 129 2.67 10.61 -3.45
C GLU A 129 4.15 10.87 -3.77
N LYS A 130 4.99 11.05 -2.74
CA LYS A 130 6.45 11.20 -2.92
C LYS A 130 7.07 9.99 -3.63
N THR A 131 6.70 8.78 -3.22
CA THR A 131 7.19 7.54 -3.83
C THR A 131 6.65 7.38 -5.24
N LEU A 132 5.38 7.71 -5.47
CA LEU A 132 4.77 7.71 -6.80
C LEU A 132 5.52 8.66 -7.76
N LYS A 133 5.66 9.94 -7.40
CA LYS A 133 6.38 10.96 -8.19
C LYS A 133 7.81 10.54 -8.51
N PHE A 134 8.51 9.96 -7.52
CA PHE A 134 9.83 9.41 -7.74
C PHE A 134 9.81 8.30 -8.80
N LEU A 135 8.92 7.32 -8.69
CA LEU A 135 8.83 6.21 -9.65
C LEU A 135 8.37 6.65 -11.05
N GLU A 136 7.51 7.67 -11.14
CA GLU A 136 7.14 8.32 -12.40
C GLU A 136 8.36 8.97 -13.06
N GLY A 137 9.16 9.71 -12.29
CA GLY A 137 10.43 10.28 -12.75
C GLY A 137 11.44 9.22 -13.23
N GLN A 138 11.37 8.00 -12.67
CA GLN A 138 12.15 6.84 -13.10
C GLN A 138 11.53 6.06 -14.27
N LYS A 139 10.37 6.50 -14.81
CA LYS A 139 9.60 5.80 -15.86
C LYS A 139 9.25 4.36 -15.48
N ARG A 140 8.97 4.11 -14.19
CA ARG A 140 8.62 2.78 -13.65
C ARG A 140 7.12 2.57 -13.43
N VAL A 141 6.32 3.62 -13.59
CA VAL A 141 4.86 3.56 -13.47
C VAL A 141 4.26 3.36 -14.85
N LYS A 142 3.47 2.29 -15.01
CA LYS A 142 2.69 2.02 -16.23
C LYS A 142 1.31 2.67 -16.16
N GLU A 143 0.67 2.52 -15.02
CA GLU A 143 -0.64 3.06 -14.71
C GLU A 143 -0.69 3.37 -13.21
N ALA A 144 -1.43 4.41 -12.85
CA ALA A 144 -1.75 4.77 -11.48
C ALA A 144 -3.21 5.23 -11.43
N THR A 145 -3.98 4.66 -10.51
CA THR A 145 -5.29 5.22 -10.17
C THR A 145 -5.09 6.52 -9.38
N GLY A 146 -6.04 7.45 -9.50
CA GLY A 146 -5.96 8.74 -8.82
C GLY A 146 -5.69 8.64 -7.31
N PRO A 147 -5.16 9.71 -6.67
CA PRO A 147 -4.78 9.66 -5.28
C PRO A 147 -5.98 9.31 -4.38
N HIS A 148 -5.85 8.21 -3.64
CA HIS A 148 -6.81 7.88 -2.59
C HIS A 148 -6.53 8.72 -1.35
N PHE A 149 -7.42 9.66 -1.04
CA PHE A 149 -7.35 10.44 0.19
C PHE A 149 -7.60 9.55 1.39
N LYS A 150 -6.61 9.47 2.29
CA LYS A 150 -6.79 8.90 3.63
C LYS A 150 -7.21 10.03 4.57
N PHE A 151 -8.48 10.03 4.97
CA PHE A 151 -8.97 10.94 5.99
C PHE A 151 -8.72 10.31 7.37
N ILE A 152 -7.88 10.97 8.16
CA ILE A 152 -7.58 10.56 9.53
C ILE A 152 -7.95 11.73 10.41
N PHE A 153 -8.90 11.52 11.30
CA PHE A 153 -9.39 12.50 12.26
C PHE A 153 -9.45 11.84 13.63
N GLU A 154 -9.16 12.62 14.66
CA GLU A 154 -9.40 12.17 16.03
C GLU A 154 -10.90 12.07 16.24
N SER A 155 -11.38 10.94 16.75
CA SER A 155 -12.82 10.75 16.95
C SER A 155 -13.41 11.76 17.95
N GLY A 156 -12.58 12.29 18.86
CA GLY A 156 -12.98 13.34 19.81
C GLY A 156 -13.11 14.74 19.19
N ASP A 157 -12.45 14.97 18.05
CA ASP A 157 -12.51 16.24 17.31
C ASP A 157 -13.60 16.25 16.24
N LEU A 158 -14.32 15.14 16.09
CA LEU A 158 -15.48 15.10 15.22
C LEU A 158 -16.53 16.11 15.71
N PRO A 159 -17.18 16.84 14.79
CA PRO A 159 -18.25 17.75 15.18
C PRO A 159 -19.32 16.98 15.97
N PRO A 160 -20.02 17.65 16.90
CA PRO A 160 -21.14 17.04 17.61
C PRO A 160 -22.10 16.39 16.63
N GLU A 161 -22.72 15.28 17.07
CA GLU A 161 -23.71 14.57 16.26
C GLU A 161 -24.74 15.57 15.72
N VAL A 162 -24.78 15.71 14.40
CA VAL A 162 -25.90 16.37 13.74
C VAL A 162 -27.04 15.38 13.83
N VAL A 163 -28.02 15.66 14.69
CA VAL A 163 -29.26 14.89 14.73
C VAL A 163 -29.96 15.09 13.39
N LEU A 164 -29.73 14.14 12.49
CA LEU A 164 -30.41 14.09 11.22
C LEU A 164 -31.84 13.64 11.49
N ARG A 165 -32.81 14.53 11.25
CA ARG A 165 -34.22 14.16 11.45
C ARG A 165 -34.61 13.21 10.33
N SER A 166 -35.49 12.25 10.61
CA SER A 166 -36.00 11.33 9.59
C SER A 166 -36.64 12.07 8.41
N GLU A 167 -37.17 13.27 8.66
CA GLU A 167 -37.73 14.19 7.68
C GLU A 167 -36.68 14.92 6.81
N ASP A 168 -35.40 14.93 7.22
CA ASP A 168 -34.29 15.48 6.43
C ASP A 168 -33.76 14.47 5.40
N PHE A 169 -34.10 13.18 5.57
CA PHE A 169 -33.73 12.12 4.64
C PHE A 169 -34.90 11.68 3.79
N VAL A 170 -34.84 12.00 2.51
CA VAL A 170 -35.71 11.38 1.51
C VAL A 170 -35.04 10.08 1.04
N TYR A 171 -35.32 8.97 1.74
CA TYR A 171 -35.00 7.65 1.23
C TYR A 171 -35.95 7.33 0.07
N GLY A 172 -35.42 7.29 -1.15
CA GLY A 172 -36.15 6.87 -2.35
C GLY A 172 -35.56 5.61 -2.93
N GLU A 173 -36.34 4.89 -3.74
CA GLU A 173 -35.80 3.86 -4.61
C GLU A 173 -34.90 4.49 -5.67
N ILE A 174 -33.77 3.84 -5.97
CA ILE A 174 -32.90 4.24 -7.09
C ILE A 174 -33.72 4.11 -8.37
N ARG A 175 -33.94 5.24 -9.05
CA ARG A 175 -34.66 5.28 -10.32
C ARG A 175 -33.69 5.10 -11.47
N LYS A 176 -34.18 4.65 -12.63
CA LYS A 176 -33.38 4.61 -13.85
C LYS A 176 -32.78 5.99 -14.22
N SER A 177 -33.47 7.08 -13.88
CA SER A 177 -32.97 8.45 -14.07
C SER A 177 -31.77 8.82 -13.21
N ASP A 178 -31.51 8.08 -12.13
CA ASP A 178 -30.40 8.34 -11.22
C ASP A 178 -29.12 7.61 -11.67
N ILE A 179 -29.25 6.62 -12.56
CA ILE A 179 -28.14 5.83 -13.11
C ILE A 179 -27.08 6.73 -13.78
N PRO A 180 -27.43 7.72 -14.65
CA PRO A 180 -26.43 8.61 -15.24
C PRO A 180 -25.60 9.39 -14.22
N LEU A 181 -26.20 9.82 -13.09
CA LEU A 181 -25.49 10.54 -12.02
C LEU A 181 -24.51 9.63 -11.27
N VAL A 182 -24.92 8.38 -11.02
CA VAL A 182 -24.04 7.38 -10.39
C VAL A 182 -22.89 7.03 -11.34
N LEU A 183 -23.16 6.85 -12.63
CA LEU A 183 -22.14 6.59 -13.64
C LEU A 183 -21.17 7.77 -13.79
N SER A 184 -21.65 9.02 -13.77
CA SER A 184 -20.79 10.21 -13.92
C SER A 184 -19.88 10.46 -12.73
N ARG A 185 -20.18 9.88 -11.56
CA ARG A 185 -19.41 10.05 -10.33
C ARG A 185 -18.42 8.92 -10.07
N THR A 186 -18.31 7.96 -10.97
CA THR A 186 -17.36 6.86 -10.83
C THR A 186 -16.52 6.73 -12.10
N GLU A 187 -15.20 6.65 -11.95
CA GLU A 187 -14.30 6.33 -13.07
C GLU A 187 -14.36 4.84 -13.48
N ILE A 188 -15.18 4.05 -12.78
CA ILE A 188 -15.38 2.63 -13.06
C ILE A 188 -16.43 2.50 -14.18
N PRO A 189 -16.07 2.03 -15.38
CA PRO A 189 -17.05 1.82 -16.44
C PRO A 189 -18.02 0.70 -16.05
N ARG A 190 -19.27 1.07 -15.76
CA ARG A 190 -20.37 0.13 -15.51
C ARG A 190 -21.30 0.08 -16.72
N LYS A 191 -21.81 -1.10 -17.03
CA LYS A 191 -22.83 -1.31 -18.06
C LYS A 191 -24.18 -1.57 -17.39
N GLU A 192 -25.26 -1.12 -18.03
CA GLU A 192 -26.63 -1.52 -17.67
C GLU A 192 -26.88 -3.01 -17.97
#